data_AF-A0A662F366-F1
#
_entry.id   AF-A0A662F366-F1
#
_cell.length_a   1.000
_cell.length_b   1.000
_cell.length_c   1.000
_cell.angle_alpha   90.00
_cell.angle_beta   90.00
_cell.angle_gamma   90.00
#
_symmetry.space_group_name_H-M   'P 1'
#
loop_
_entity.id
_entity.type
_entity.pdbx_description
1 polymer ?
#
loop_
_entity_poly.entity_id
_entity_poly.type
_entity_poly.pdbx_seq_one_letter_code
_entity_poly.pdbx_strand_id
1 'polypeptide(L)' 'FCATEGIPILLKIPFEREIARLYSQGIPLVDAIPEWKERFQALYETATAELVQKGGVE' A
#
# COMPACT_ATOMS: atom_id res chain seq x y z
N PHE A 1 1.82 -14.64 -10.28
CA PHE A 1 2.11 -13.39 -11.00
C PHE A 1 3.15 -12.54 -10.27
N CYS A 2 2.84 -11.75 -9.24
CA CYS A 2 3.88 -10.85 -8.65
C CYS A 2 5.14 -11.58 -8.18
N ALA A 3 4.98 -12.74 -7.53
CA ALA A 3 6.10 -13.59 -7.12
C ALA A 3 6.91 -14.16 -8.31
N THR A 4 6.26 -14.43 -9.45
CA THR A 4 6.93 -14.98 -10.65
C THR A 4 7.67 -13.88 -11.42
N GLU A 5 7.16 -12.65 -11.40
CA GLU A 5 7.76 -11.48 -12.06
C GLU A 5 8.79 -10.74 -11.19
N GLY A 6 9.06 -11.23 -9.98
CA GLY A 6 9.97 -10.55 -9.04
C GLY A 6 9.46 -9.20 -8.54
N ILE A 7 8.14 -8.97 -8.55
CA ILE A 7 7.53 -7.72 -8.09
C ILE A 7 7.22 -7.86 -6.58
N PRO A 8 7.87 -7.07 -5.69
CA PRO A 8 7.61 -7.13 -4.26
C PRO A 8 6.21 -6.57 -3.92
N ILE A 9 5.54 -7.22 -2.97
CA ILE A 9 4.27 -6.72 -2.41
C ILE A 9 4.58 -5.94 -1.14
N LEU A 10 4.49 -4.61 -1.21
CA LEU A 10 4.83 -3.72 -0.09
C LEU A 10 3.71 -3.57 0.94
N LEU A 11 2.45 -3.73 0.51
CA LEU A 11 1.27 -3.68 1.39
C LEU A 11 0.17 -4.58 0.82
N LYS A 12 -0.57 -5.25 1.71
CA LYS A 12 -1.75 -6.05 1.34
C LYS A 12 -2.97 -5.56 2.12
N ILE A 13 -4.01 -5.22 1.39
CA ILE A 13 -5.32 -4.92 1.97
C ILE A 13 -6.08 -6.25 2.13
N PRO A 14 -6.58 -6.60 3.33
CA PRO A 14 -7.29 -7.85 3.53
C PRO A 14 -8.64 -7.82 2.80
N PHE A 15 -9.08 -9.00 2.36
CA PHE A 15 -10.35 -9.14 1.64
C PHE A 15 -11.50 -9.25 2.64
N GLU A 16 -11.92 -8.09 3.16
CA GLU A 16 -12.95 -7.98 4.19
C GLU A 16 -14.13 -7.14 3.70
N ARG A 17 -15.35 -7.58 4.03
CA ARG A 17 -16.58 -6.89 3.61
C ARG A 17 -16.66 -5.46 4.14
N GLU A 18 -16.10 -5.20 5.32
CA GLU A 18 -16.12 -3.87 5.92
C GLU A 18 -15.27 -2.88 5.13
N ILE A 19 -14.05 -3.27 4.76
CA ILE A 19 -13.19 -2.51 3.85
C ILE A 19 -13.91 -2.25 2.52
N ALA A 20 -14.60 -3.28 2.00
CA ALA A 20 -15.35 -3.15 0.76
C ALA A 20 -16.49 -2.12 0.84
N ARG A 21 -17.19 -2.11 1.97
CA ARG A 21 -18.27 -1.17 2.26
C ARG A 21 -17.74 0.26 2.36
N LEU A 22 -16.67 0.48 3.11
CA LEU A 22 -16.06 1.80 3.32
C LEU A 22 -15.67 2.45 1.99
N TYR A 23 -14.92 1.73 1.13
CA TYR A 23 -14.54 2.31 -0.16
C TYR A 23 -15.75 2.55 -1.07
N SER A 24 -16.77 1.68 -1.04
CA SER A 24 -18.00 1.84 -1.85
C SER A 24 -18.83 3.06 -1.43
N GLN A 25 -18.67 3.51 -0.19
CA GLN A 25 -19.27 4.74 0.34
C GLN A 25 -18.39 5.98 0.09
N GLY A 26 -17.24 5.83 -0.56
CA GLY A 26 -16.28 6.91 -0.79
C GLY A 26 -15.50 7.32 0.46
N ILE A 27 -15.45 6.46 1.48
CA ILE A 27 -14.74 6.73 2.74
C ILE A 27 -13.32 6.14 2.62
N PRO A 28 -12.26 6.95 2.70
CA PRO A 28 -10.88 6.46 2.75
C PRO A 28 -10.63 5.59 3.99
N LEU A 29 -9.86 4.51 3.84
CA LEU A 29 -9.54 3.62 4.96
C LEU A 29 -8.81 4.32 6.11
N VAL A 30 -7.99 5.33 5.79
CA VAL A 30 -7.26 6.13 6.80
C VAL A 30 -8.18 6.97 7.67
N ASP A 31 -9.35 7.36 7.14
CA ASP A 31 -10.35 8.14 7.89
C ASP A 31 -11.25 7.23 8.72
N ALA A 32 -11.51 6.01 8.24
CA ALA A 32 -12.37 5.03 8.94
C ALA A 32 -11.62 4.19 9.98
N ILE A 33 -10.36 3.86 9.73
CA ILE A 33 -9.54 2.95 10.53
C ILE A 33 -8.15 3.59 10.71
N PRO A 34 -7.91 4.29 11.83
CA PRO A 34 -6.71 5.10 12.04
C PRO A 34 -5.37 4.34 11.84
N GLU A 35 -5.33 3.05 12.16
CA GLU A 35 -4.14 2.20 12.00
C GLU A 35 -3.68 2.08 10.53
N TRP A 36 -4.57 2.30 9.56
CA TRP A 36 -4.18 2.32 8.15
C TRP A 36 -3.28 3.51 7.82
N LYS A 37 -3.36 4.61 8.57
CA LYS A 37 -2.52 5.78 8.33
C LYS A 37 -1.03 5.44 8.42
N GLU A 38 -0.63 4.76 9.50
CA GLU A 38 0.75 4.33 9.70
C GLU A 38 1.21 3.34 8.62
N ARG A 39 0.32 2.41 8.23
CA ARG A 39 0.60 1.44 7.16
C ARG A 39 0.85 2.11 5.80
N PHE A 40 0.03 3.11 5.45
CA PHE A 40 0.20 3.86 4.21
C PHE A 40 1.44 4.76 4.24
N GLN A 41 1.79 5.32 5.40
CA GLN A 41 3.04 6.08 5.56
C GLN A 41 4.27 5.18 5.36
N ALA A 42 4.31 4.03 6.02
CA ALA A 42 5.40 3.06 5.85
C ALA A 42 5.51 2.55 4.40
N LEU A 43 4.38 2.33 3.72
CA LEU A 43 4.35 2.00 2.29
C LEU A 43 5.02 3.10 1.45
N TYR A 44 4.68 4.36 1.69
CA TYR A 44 5.24 5.49 0.94
C TYR A 44 6.75 5.62 1.16
N GLU A 45 7.22 5.50 2.41
CA GLU A 45 8.65 5.51 2.73
C GLU A 45 9.40 4.36 2.04
N THR A 46 8.84 3.15 2.08
CA THR A 46 9.43 1.98 1.43
C THR A 46 9.50 2.16 -0.09
N ALA A 47 8.40 2.60 -0.70
CA ALA A 47 8.34 2.80 -2.15
C ALA A 47 9.32 3.88 -2.63
N THR A 48 9.42 4.99 -1.91
CA THR A 48 10.36 6.07 -2.25
C THR A 48 11.81 5.64 -2.04
N ALA A 49 12.11 4.89 -0.98
CA ALA A 49 13.45 4.33 -0.77
C ALA A 49 13.87 3.36 -1.88
N GLU A 50 12.95 2.52 -2.38
CA GLU A 50 13.24 1.65 -3.53
C GLU A 50 13.44 2.43 -4.84
N LEU A 51 12.67 3.49 -5.07
CA LEU A 51 12.83 4.36 -6.24
C LEU A 51 14.20 5.06 -6.24
N VAL A 52 14.66 5.53 -5.07
CA VAL A 52 15.99 6.15 -4.92
C VAL A 52 17.10 5.13 -5.22
N GLN A 53 16.94 3.87 -4.79
CA GLN A 53 17.92 2.81 -5.09
C GLN A 53 17.94 2.39 -6.57
N LYS A 54 16.80 2.46 -7.27
CA LYS A 54 16.69 2.14 -8.71
C LYS A 54 17.02 3.32 -9.64
N GLY A 55 17.20 4.52 -9.09
CA GLY A 55 17.58 5.74 -9.82
C GLY A 55 19.09 5.98 -9.94
N GLY A 56 19.94 5.02 -9.57
CA GLY A 56 21.38 5.09 -9.75
C GLY A 56 21.81 4.79 -11.18
N VAL A 57 22.04 5.86 -11.95
CA VAL A 57 22.86 5.97 -13.18
C VAL A 57 23.00 4.72 -14.05
N GLU A 58 22.33 4.74 -15.20
CA GLU A 58 22.93 4.40 -16.50
C GLU A 58 22.59 5.52 -17.50
#